data_AF-A0A7C4MQP2-F1
#
_entry.id   AF-A0A7C4MQP2-F1
#
_cell.length_a   1.000
_cell.length_b   1.000
_cell.length_c   1.000
_cell.angle_alpha   90.00
_cell.angle_beta   90.00
_cell.angle_gamma   90.00
#
_symmetry.space_group_name_H-M   'P 1'
#
loop_
_entity.id
_entity.type
_entity.pdbx_description
1 polymer ?
#
loop_
_entity_poly.entity_id
_entity_poly.type
_entity_poly.pdbx_seq_one_letter_code
_entity_poly.pdbx_strand_id
1 'polypeptide(L)'
;MKQKTTGYPYLMKEVRKQLGLSQEDLARKLGVSLATVNRWENGLSKPSKLAKAQVDAFCEKMTKQGSLKLPVEATTALRPKGFT
;
A
#
# COMPACT_ATOMS: atom_id res chain seq x y z
N MET A 1 -21.90 2.76 10.83
CA MET A 1 -20.87 3.63 10.20
C MET A 1 -19.49 3.07 10.56
N LYS A 2 -18.82 2.34 9.66
CA LYS A 2 -17.55 1.65 10.00
C LYS A 2 -16.36 2.56 9.66
N GLN A 3 -15.49 2.70 10.65
CA GLN A 3 -14.42 3.69 10.77
C GLN A 3 -13.46 3.68 9.57
N LYS A 4 -13.22 4.86 8.99
CA LYS A 4 -12.08 5.14 8.10
C LYS A 4 -10.81 4.85 8.88
N THR A 5 -10.15 3.73 8.58
CA THR A 5 -8.95 3.27 9.29
C THR A 5 -7.72 3.82 8.56
N THR A 6 -7.10 4.85 9.13
CA THR A 6 -5.91 5.50 8.57
C THR A 6 -4.68 4.60 8.80
N GLY A 7 -4.05 4.06 7.73
CA GLY A 7 -2.79 3.30 7.84
C GLY A 7 -2.54 2.26 6.74
N TYR A 8 -1.40 1.55 6.83
CA TYR A 8 -0.99 0.51 5.87
C TYR A 8 -2.03 -0.60 5.64
N PRO A 9 -2.74 -1.12 6.66
CA PRO A 9 -3.75 -2.17 6.44
C PRO A 9 -4.83 -1.75 5.45
N TYR A 10 -5.30 -0.50 5.57
CA TYR A 10 -6.29 0.08 4.67
C TYR A 10 -5.69 0.35 3.30
N LEU A 11 -4.51 0.98 3.24
CA LEU A 11 -3.83 1.29 1.98
C LEU A 11 -3.63 0.03 1.12
N MET A 12 -3.10 -1.05 1.70
CA MET A 12 -2.82 -2.28 0.96
C MET A 12 -4.11 -2.93 0.42
N LYS A 13 -5.16 -2.96 1.24
CA LYS A 13 -6.48 -3.45 0.82
C LYS A 13 -7.08 -2.61 -0.32
N GLU A 14 -6.93 -1.29 -0.24
CA GLU A 14 -7.49 -0.38 -1.23
C GLU A 14 -6.76 -0.48 -2.57
N VAL A 15 -5.43 -0.46 -2.55
CA VAL A 15 -4.58 -0.67 -3.73
C VAL A 15 -4.94 -2.00 -4.40
N ARG A 16 -5.04 -3.07 -3.62
CA ARG A 16 -5.39 -4.40 -4.13
C ARG A 16 -6.76 -4.41 -4.80
N LYS A 17 -7.78 -3.82 -4.15
CA LYS A 17 -9.16 -3.77 -4.66
C LYS A 17 -9.27 -2.96 -5.95
N GLN A 18 -8.67 -1.77 -6.01
CA GLN A 18 -8.73 -0.92 -7.21
C GLN A 18 -8.05 -1.57 -8.40
N LEU A 19 -6.98 -2.32 -8.16
CA LEU A 19 -6.24 -3.03 -9.20
C LEU A 19 -6.78 -4.43 -9.51
N GLY A 20 -7.84 -4.89 -8.82
CA GLY A 20 -8.43 -6.21 -9.02
C GLY A 20 -7.49 -7.37 -8.67
N LEU A 21 -6.55 -7.17 -7.73
CA LEU A 21 -5.50 -8.14 -7.42
C LEU A 21 -5.89 -9.08 -6.27
N SER A 22 -5.35 -10.30 -6.27
CA SER A 22 -5.29 -11.13 -5.06
C SER A 22 -4.17 -10.65 -4.13
N GLN A 23 -4.13 -11.14 -2.88
CA GLN A 23 -3.00 -10.85 -1.98
C GLN A 23 -1.69 -11.40 -2.56
N GLU A 24 -1.74 -12.55 -3.24
CA GLU A 24 -0.60 -13.18 -3.90
C GLU A 24 -0.12 -12.37 -5.11
N ASP A 25 -1.03 -11.85 -5.93
CA ASP A 25 -0.67 -10.98 -7.04
C ASP A 25 0.03 -9.71 -6.57
N LEU A 26 -0.50 -9.08 -5.51
CA LEU A 26 0.11 -7.90 -4.92
C LEU A 26 1.49 -8.24 -4.34
N ALA A 27 1.62 -9.37 -3.66
CA ALA A 27 2.89 -9.84 -3.11
C ALA A 27 3.95 -10.04 -4.21
N ARG A 28 3.57 -10.69 -5.33
CA ARG A 28 4.45 -10.86 -6.51
C ARG A 28 4.88 -9.52 -7.09
N LYS A 29 3.95 -8.57 -7.25
CA LYS A 29 4.26 -7.23 -7.78
C LYS A 29 5.18 -6.41 -6.88
N LEU A 30 5.09 -6.62 -5.56
CA LEU A 30 5.92 -5.94 -4.56
C LEU A 30 7.23 -6.69 -4.24
N GLY A 31 7.42 -7.92 -4.74
CA GLY A 31 8.59 -8.73 -4.45
C GLY A 31 8.66 -9.23 -3.00
N VAL A 32 7.50 -9.48 -2.38
CA VAL A 32 7.39 -9.99 -1.00
C VAL A 32 6.55 -11.27 -0.94
N SER A 33 6.51 -11.94 0.21
CA SER A 33 5.68 -13.13 0.39
C SER A 33 4.20 -12.79 0.59
N LEU A 34 3.31 -13.73 0.24
CA LEU A 34 1.88 -13.65 0.58
C LEU A 34 1.66 -13.38 2.08
N ALA A 35 2.39 -14.11 2.94
CA ALA A 35 2.29 -13.95 4.39
C ALA A 35 2.63 -12.53 4.84
N THR A 36 3.57 -11.87 4.15
CA THR A 36 3.94 -10.47 4.41
C THR A 36 2.77 -9.53 4.09
N VAL A 37 2.16 -9.66 2.91
CA VAL A 37 0.99 -8.85 2.52
C VAL A 37 -0.19 -9.12 3.47
N ASN A 38 -0.46 -10.38 3.82
CA ASN A 38 -1.51 -10.76 4.74
C ASN A 38 -1.34 -10.12 6.13
N ARG A 39 -0.10 -10.10 6.67
CA ARG A 39 0.19 -9.43 7.94
C ARG A 39 -0.02 -7.92 7.86
N TRP A 40 0.40 -7.28 6.78
CA TRP A 40 0.19 -5.84 6.57
C TRP A 40 -1.29 -5.49 6.46
N GLU A 41 -2.06 -6.22 5.63
CA GLU A 41 -3.50 -6.03 5.44
C GLU A 41 -4.31 -6.23 6.73
N ASN A 42 -3.82 -7.04 7.67
CA ASN A 42 -4.44 -7.28 8.98
C ASN A 42 -3.83 -6.44 10.11
N GLY A 43 -2.86 -5.57 9.82
CA GLY A 43 -2.21 -4.74 10.84
C GLY A 43 -1.33 -5.49 11.84
N LEU A 44 -0.97 -6.74 11.53
CA LEU A 44 -0.10 -7.58 12.37
C LEU A 44 1.37 -7.15 12.29
N SER A 45 1.76 -6.47 11.22
CA SER A 45 3.08 -5.84 11.09
C SER A 45 3.02 -4.61 10.19
N LYS A 46 4.06 -3.77 10.27
CA LYS A 46 4.27 -2.63 9.36
C LYS A 46 5.33 -3.01 8.32
N PRO A 47 5.30 -2.43 7.10
CA PRO A 47 6.39 -2.59 6.14
C PRO A 47 7.70 -2.07 6.71
N SER A 48 8.81 -2.75 6.40
CA SER A 48 10.15 -2.22 6.64
C SER A 48 10.40 -0.97 5.78
N LYS A 49 11.49 -0.25 6.03
CA LYS A 49 11.86 0.92 5.22
C LYS A 49 11.96 0.59 3.72
N LEU A 50 12.57 -0.55 3.38
CA LEU A 50 12.68 -1.02 2.00
C LEU A 50 11.31 -1.36 1.41
N ALA A 51 10.51 -2.13 2.14
CA ALA A 51 9.18 -2.52 1.69
C ALA A 51 8.24 -1.31 1.50
N LYS A 52 8.36 -0.30 2.37
CA LYS A 52 7.66 0.97 2.21
C LYS A 52 8.03 1.65 0.90
N ALA A 53 9.33 1.78 0.59
CA ALA A 53 9.77 2.37 -0.66
C ALA A 53 9.26 1.60 -1.89
N GLN A 54 9.21 0.27 -1.83
CA GLN A 54 8.64 -0.57 -2.89
C GLN A 54 7.13 -0.33 -3.07
N VAL A 55 6.38 -0.23 -1.96
CA VAL A 55 4.95 0.08 -1.99
C VAL A 55 4.70 1.47 -2.57
N ASP A 56 5.45 2.48 -2.13
CA ASP A 56 5.31 3.85 -2.59
C ASP A 56 5.61 3.94 -4.10
N ALA A 57 6.73 3.37 -4.56
CA ALA A 57 7.09 3.34 -5.97
C ALA A 57 6.06 2.57 -6.83
N PHE A 58 5.53 1.46 -6.31
CA PHE A 58 4.47 0.70 -6.97
C PHE A 58 3.20 1.54 -7.12
N CYS A 59 2.77 2.21 -6.04
CA CYS A 59 1.58 3.05 -6.06
C CYS A 59 1.74 4.23 -7.04
N GLU A 60 2.88 4.92 -7.01
CA GLU A 60 3.18 5.99 -7.97
C GLU A 60 3.12 5.52 -9.42
N LYS A 61 3.70 4.35 -9.72
CA LYS A 61 3.65 3.75 -11.05
C LYS A 61 2.21 3.49 -11.50
N MET A 62 1.39 2.88 -10.64
CA MET A 62 0.01 2.54 -10.99
C MET A 62 -0.89 3.78 -11.11
N THR A 63 -0.62 4.83 -10.33
CA THR A 63 -1.31 6.12 -10.47
C THR A 63 -0.96 6.83 -11.77
N LYS A 64 0.32 6.83 -12.19
CA LYS A 64 0.74 7.36 -13.50
C LYS A 64 0.08 6.61 -14.68
N GLN A 65 -0.25 5.34 -14.48
CA GLN A 65 -0.96 4.50 -15.47
C GLN A 65 -2.49 4.70 -15.44
N GLY A 66 -3.01 5.53 -14.53
CA GLY A 66 -4.45 5.77 -14.37
C GLY A 66 -5.23 4.62 -13.72
N SER A 67 -4.56 3.53 -13.33
CA SER A 67 -5.18 2.34 -12.75
C SER A 67 -5.44 2.48 -11.24
N LEU A 68 -4.79 3.42 -10.56
CA LEU A 68 -4.91 3.63 -9.12
C LEU A 68 -5.26 5.08 -8.78
N LYS A 69 -6.41 5.27 -8.12
CA LYS A 69 -6.88 6.54 -7.57
C LYS A 69 -6.71 6.51 -6.06
N LEU A 70 -5.53 6.92 -5.60
CA LEU A 70 -5.25 6.99 -4.17
C LEU A 70 -6.14 8.08 -3.52
N PRO A 71 -6.76 7.81 -2.35
CA PRO A 71 -7.35 8.86 -1.56
C PRO A 71 -6.22 9.78 -1.04
N VAL A 72 -6.27 11.06 -1.43
CA VAL A 72 -5.27 12.11 -1.15
C VAL A 72 -4.87 12.21 0.34
N GLU A 73 -5.69 11.68 1.25
CA GLU A 73 -5.48 11.74 2.70
C GLU A 73 -4.54 10.65 3.26
N ALA A 74 -4.34 9.52 2.55
CA ALA A 74 -3.42 8.47 2.99
C ALA A 74 -1.93 8.85 2.82
N THR A 75 -1.66 9.83 1.94
CA THR A 75 -0.31 10.27 1.55
C THR A 75 0.36 11.14 2.61
N THR A 76 -0.41 11.91 3.39
CA THR A 76 0.12 12.87 4.37
C THR A 76 0.80 12.19 5.57
N ALA A 77 0.42 10.95 5.91
CA ALA A 77 1.02 10.20 7.02
C ALA A 77 2.25 9.36 6.62
N LEU A 78 2.57 9.25 5.32
CA LEU A 78 3.65 8.40 4.83
C LEU A 78 4.80 9.16 4.14
N ARG A 79 4.66 10.45 3.83
CA ARG A 79 5.79 11.26 3.34
C ARG A 79 6.86 11.38 4.46
N PRO A 80 8.12 10.93 4.25
CA PRO A 80 9.19 11.24 5.19
C PRO A 80 9.44 12.76 5.21
N LYS A 81 9.59 13.34 6.41
CA LYS A 81 10.11 14.70 6.54
C LYS A 81 11.58 14.67 6.15
N GLY A 82 11.94 15.30 5.03
CA GLY A 82 13.35 15.40 4.62
C GLY A 82 13.60 15.51 3.11
N PHE A 83 12.74 16.19 2.36
CA PHE A 83 13.10 16.64 1.02
C PHE A 83 12.99 18.18 0.99
N THR A 84 14.05 18.81 1.48
CA THR A 84 14.58 20.07 0.96
C THR A 84 15.90 19.75 0.31
#